data_AF-A0A377B623-F1
#
_entry.id   AF-A0A377B623-F1
#
_cell.length_a   1.000
_cell.length_b   1.000
_cell.length_c   1.000
_cell.angle_alpha   90.00
_cell.angle_beta   90.00
_cell.angle_gamma   90.00
#
_symmetry.space_group_name_H-M   'P 1'
#
loop_
_entity.id
_entity.type
_entity.pdbx_description
1 polymer ?
#
loop_
_entity_poly.entity_id
_entity_poly.type
_entity_poly.pdbx_seq_one_letter_code
_entity_poly.pdbx_strand_id
1 'polypeptide(L)'
;MDHFARPDDELAVAQREGVLHRNFQGYTTQGDTDLLGMGVSAISMIGDCYAQNQKELKQYYQQVDEQGNALWRGIALTRDDCIRRDVIKSLICNFRLDYAPIEKQWDLHFADYFAEDLKLLAPLAKDGLVDVDEKGFR
;
A
#
# COMPACT_ATOMS: atom_id res chain seq x y z
N MET A 1 -6.89 -1.00 12.55
CA MET A 1 -5.41 -0.94 12.64
C MET A 1 -5.08 -1.35 14.04
N ASP A 2 -4.25 -2.38 14.18
CA ASP A 2 -4.23 -3.20 15.40
C ASP A 2 -2.83 -3.20 16.04
N HIS A 3 -2.04 -2.14 15.80
CA HIS A 3 -0.65 -2.02 16.24
C HIS A 3 -0.47 -0.87 17.24
N PHE A 4 0.26 -1.16 18.31
CA PHE A 4 0.69 -0.21 19.32
C PHE A 4 2.20 -0.33 19.47
N ALA A 5 2.90 0.79 19.55
CA ALA A 5 4.34 0.87 19.71
C ALA A 5 4.69 1.95 20.73
N ARG A 6 5.87 1.85 21.35
CA ARG A 6 6.35 2.90 22.27
C ARG A 6 6.64 4.19 21.49
N PRO A 7 6.61 5.38 22.13
CA PRO A 7 6.89 6.62 21.44
C PRO A 7 8.28 6.67 20.76
N ASP A 8 9.27 5.97 21.32
CA ASP A 8 10.65 5.85 20.86
C ASP A 8 10.90 4.66 19.91
N ASP A 9 9.88 3.87 19.62
CA ASP A 9 9.95 2.77 18.65
C ASP A 9 10.17 3.32 17.23
N GLU A 10 10.95 2.61 16.42
CA GLU A 10 11.28 3.01 15.05
C GLU A 10 10.04 3.25 14.19
N LEU A 11 8.95 2.50 14.40
CA LEU A 11 7.69 2.67 13.66
C LEU A 11 7.00 3.98 14.04
N ALA A 12 6.99 4.32 15.33
CA ALA A 12 6.39 5.55 15.82
C ALA A 12 7.21 6.78 15.40
N VAL A 13 8.53 6.66 15.35
CA VAL A 13 9.43 7.70 14.82
C VAL A 13 9.16 7.90 13.32
N ALA A 14 9.19 6.83 12.52
CA ALA A 14 8.96 6.90 11.08
C ALA A 14 7.58 7.49 10.74
N GLN A 15 6.53 7.17 11.51
CA GLN A 15 5.20 7.75 11.32
C GLN A 15 5.18 9.26 11.53
N ARG A 16 5.81 9.76 12.61
CA ARG A 16 5.88 11.21 12.87
C ARG A 16 6.68 11.96 11.81
N GLU A 17 7.70 11.30 11.26
CA GLU A 17 8.49 11.82 10.14
C GLU A 17 7.75 11.72 8.79
N GLY A 18 6.67 10.95 8.72
CA GLY A 18 5.85 10.76 7.51
C GLY A 18 6.45 9.76 6.52
N VAL A 19 7.30 8.86 6.99
CA VAL A 19 8.02 7.85 6.19
C VAL A 19 7.72 6.43 6.68
N LEU A 20 6.60 6.22 7.38
CA LEU A 20 6.18 4.87 7.74
C LEU A 20 5.64 4.14 6.50
N HIS A 21 6.01 2.87 6.36
CA HIS A 21 5.56 2.01 5.27
C HIS A 21 4.78 0.80 5.80
N ARG A 22 4.10 0.10 4.89
CA ARG A 22 3.34 -1.12 5.18
C ARG A 22 3.49 -2.13 4.05
N ASN A 23 3.66 -3.39 4.42
CA ASN A 23 3.60 -4.54 3.53
C ASN A 23 2.55 -5.56 4.02
N PHE A 24 2.51 -6.76 3.43
CA PHE A 24 1.54 -7.80 3.82
C PHE A 24 1.67 -8.28 5.27
N GLN A 25 2.85 -8.14 5.89
CA GLN A 25 3.10 -8.57 7.26
C GLN A 25 2.76 -7.50 8.31
N GLY A 26 2.72 -6.21 7.92
CA GLY A 26 2.41 -5.11 8.82
C GLY A 26 3.17 -3.83 8.50
N TYR A 27 3.29 -2.97 9.52
CA TYR A 27 4.07 -1.74 9.43
C TYR A 27 5.56 -2.02 9.45
N THR A 28 6.33 -1.21 8.72
CA THR A 28 7.78 -1.34 8.58
C THR A 28 8.41 0.02 8.29
N THR A 29 9.66 0.19 8.67
CA THR A 29 10.51 1.33 8.30
C THR A 29 11.12 1.19 6.91
N GLN A 30 11.07 -0.01 6.32
CA GLN A 30 11.67 -0.32 5.03
C GLN A 30 10.63 -0.15 3.91
N GLY A 31 10.67 1.01 3.25
CA GLY A 31 9.93 1.30 2.02
C GLY A 31 10.62 0.76 0.77
N ASP A 32 9.88 0.72 -0.33
CA ASP A 32 10.38 0.48 -1.69
C ASP A 32 11.24 -0.78 -1.88
N THR A 33 10.99 -1.80 -1.06
CA THR A 33 11.62 -3.12 -1.18
C THR A 33 10.72 -4.10 -1.90
N ASP A 34 11.31 -4.90 -2.79
CA ASP A 34 10.67 -6.14 -3.24
C ASP A 34 10.56 -7.13 -2.08
N LEU A 35 9.38 -7.74 -1.95
CA LEU A 35 9.05 -8.77 -0.98
C LEU A 35 8.84 -10.09 -1.71
N LEU A 36 9.71 -11.07 -1.47
CA LEU A 36 9.54 -12.44 -1.93
C LEU A 36 8.92 -13.31 -0.83
N GLY A 37 7.66 -13.68 -1.01
CA GLY A 37 6.96 -14.64 -0.17
C GLY A 37 7.26 -16.08 -0.57
N MET A 38 7.69 -16.91 0.39
CA MET A 38 7.90 -18.35 0.19
C MET A 38 7.00 -19.17 1.11
N GLY A 39 6.60 -20.36 0.64
CA GLY A 39 5.68 -21.24 1.35
C GLY A 39 4.25 -21.16 0.83
N VAL A 40 3.39 -22.03 1.39
CA VAL A 40 1.97 -22.11 1.05
C VAL A 40 1.28 -20.78 1.35
N SER A 41 0.43 -20.32 0.44
CA SER A 41 -0.33 -19.05 0.49
C SER A 41 0.48 -17.75 0.49
N ALA A 42 1.82 -17.84 0.53
CA ALA A 42 2.69 -16.67 0.61
C ALA A 42 2.44 -15.70 -0.55
N ILE A 43 2.49 -14.40 -0.23
CA ILE A 43 2.31 -13.31 -1.20
C ILE A 43 3.63 -12.58 -1.37
N SER A 44 3.99 -12.34 -2.62
CA SER A 44 5.11 -11.54 -3.04
C SER A 44 4.61 -10.20 -3.60
N MET A 45 5.38 -9.15 -3.36
CA MET A 45 5.23 -7.83 -3.95
C MET A 45 6.57 -7.50 -4.61
N ILE A 46 6.65 -7.63 -5.93
CA ILE A 46 7.91 -7.48 -6.67
C ILE A 46 7.65 -6.57 -7.87
N GLY A 47 8.40 -5.47 -7.95
CA GLY A 47 8.05 -4.34 -8.79
C GLY A 47 6.60 -3.92 -8.58
N ASP A 48 5.90 -3.60 -9.66
CA ASP A 48 4.47 -3.28 -9.63
C ASP A 48 3.59 -4.52 -9.83
N CYS A 49 3.96 -5.65 -9.22
CA CYS A 49 3.18 -6.88 -9.27
C CYS A 49 2.92 -7.47 -7.89
N TYR A 50 1.74 -8.06 -7.71
CA TYR A 50 1.48 -9.00 -6.62
C TYR A 50 1.37 -10.41 -7.18
N ALA A 51 2.01 -11.36 -6.51
CA ALA A 51 1.98 -12.76 -6.87
C ALA A 51 1.71 -13.60 -5.63
N GLN A 52 0.89 -14.64 -5.74
CA GLN A 52 0.55 -15.51 -4.63
C GLN A 52 0.85 -16.96 -4.98
N ASN A 53 1.47 -17.66 -4.03
CA ASN A 53 1.65 -19.10 -4.12
C ASN A 53 0.33 -19.85 -3.93
N GLN A 54 0.30 -21.12 -4.33
CA GLN A 54 -0.81 -22.02 -4.06
C GLN A 54 -1.25 -21.94 -2.60
N LYS A 55 -2.56 -21.76 -2.38
CA LYS A 55 -3.16 -21.66 -1.04
C LYS A 55 -3.39 -23.04 -0.41
N GLU A 56 -3.57 -24.06 -1.24
CA GLU A 56 -3.82 -25.43 -0.80
C GLU A 56 -2.50 -26.18 -0.71
N LEU A 57 -2.20 -26.73 0.47
CA LEU A 57 -0.92 -27.38 0.74
C LEU A 57 -0.62 -28.54 -0.22
N LYS A 58 -1.65 -29.31 -0.62
CA LYS A 58 -1.51 -30.39 -1.60
C LYS A 58 -1.07 -29.87 -2.98
N GLN A 59 -1.71 -28.80 -3.47
CA GLN A 59 -1.38 -28.20 -4.76
C GLN A 59 -0.01 -27.51 -4.72
N TYR A 60 0.32 -26.89 -3.58
CA TYR A 60 1.63 -26.30 -3.33
C TYR A 60 2.74 -27.35 -3.47
N TYR A 61 2.65 -28.47 -2.75
CA TYR A 61 3.68 -29.52 -2.85
C TYR A 61 3.78 -30.09 -4.25
N GLN A 62 2.65 -30.40 -4.89
CA GLN A 62 2.63 -30.92 -6.25
C GLN A 62 3.33 -29.97 -7.23
N GLN A 63 2.98 -28.68 -7.20
CA GLN A 63 3.53 -27.71 -8.15
C GLN A 63 5.01 -27.43 -7.90
N VAL A 64 5.46 -27.42 -6.63
CA VAL A 64 6.88 -27.27 -6.30
C VAL A 64 7.69 -28.45 -6.82
N ASP A 65 7.22 -29.69 -6.65
CA ASP A 65 7.90 -30.88 -7.16
C ASP A 65 7.96 -30.90 -8.69
N GLU A 66 6.91 -30.43 -9.37
CA GLU A 66 6.82 -30.45 -10.84
C GLU A 66 7.54 -29.27 -11.52
N GLN A 67 7.51 -28.07 -10.93
CA GLN A 67 7.91 -26.80 -11.58
C GLN A 67 8.98 -26.01 -10.81
N GLY A 68 9.36 -26.44 -9.61
CA GLY A 68 10.31 -25.75 -8.74
C GLY A 68 9.79 -24.45 -8.09
N ASN A 69 8.51 -24.12 -8.30
CA ASN A 69 7.84 -22.96 -7.71
C ASN A 69 6.35 -23.25 -7.50
N ALA A 70 5.65 -22.39 -6.76
CA ALA A 70 4.24 -22.57 -6.45
C ALA A 70 3.35 -21.40 -6.93
N LEU A 71 3.79 -20.63 -7.93
CA LEU A 71 3.05 -19.47 -8.40
C LEU A 71 1.66 -19.89 -8.89
N TRP A 72 0.60 -19.38 -8.26
CA TRP A 72 -0.78 -19.73 -8.61
C TRP A 72 -1.47 -18.61 -9.38
N ARG A 73 -1.39 -17.39 -8.86
CA ARG A 73 -2.06 -16.22 -9.45
C ARG A 73 -1.33 -14.94 -9.09
N GLY A 74 -1.59 -13.89 -9.85
CA GLY A 74 -1.04 -12.57 -9.57
C GLY A 74 -1.78 -11.49 -10.35
N ILE A 75 -1.38 -10.25 -10.09
CA ILE A 75 -1.82 -9.06 -10.82
C ILE A 75 -0.60 -8.18 -11.07
N ALA A 76 -0.43 -7.76 -12.32
CA ALA A 76 0.43 -6.64 -12.67
C ALA A 76 -0.41 -5.37 -12.53
N LEU A 77 0.05 -4.45 -11.70
CA LEU A 77 -0.67 -3.22 -11.41
C LEU A 77 -0.60 -2.30 -12.63
N THR A 78 -1.74 -1.73 -12.97
CA THR A 78 -1.78 -0.64 -13.93
C THR A 78 -1.20 0.62 -13.30
N ARG A 79 -0.99 1.63 -14.13
CA ARG A 79 -0.58 2.95 -13.66
C ARG A 79 -1.57 3.53 -12.63
N ASP A 80 -2.88 3.37 -12.85
CA ASP A 80 -3.90 3.84 -11.90
C ASP A 80 -3.82 3.08 -10.57
N ASP A 81 -3.64 1.75 -10.62
CA ASP A 81 -3.46 0.93 -9.43
C ASP A 81 -2.25 1.38 -8.60
N CYS A 82 -1.12 1.71 -9.24
CA CYS A 82 0.07 2.17 -8.53
C CYS A 82 -0.13 3.55 -7.88
N ILE A 83 -0.74 4.51 -8.59
CA ILE A 83 -1.07 5.82 -8.01
C ILE A 83 -1.96 5.65 -6.78
N ARG A 84 -3.04 4.87 -6.91
CA ARG A 84 -4.01 4.65 -5.84
C ARG A 84 -3.39 3.90 -4.66
N ARG A 85 -2.53 2.91 -4.94
CA ARG A 85 -1.74 2.21 -3.92
C ARG A 85 -0.91 3.19 -3.10
N ASP A 86 -0.21 4.13 -3.75
CA ASP A 86 0.66 5.08 -3.06
C ASP A 86 -0.15 6.06 -2.19
N VAL A 87 -1.27 6.56 -2.70
CA VAL A 87 -2.21 7.40 -1.95
C VAL A 87 -2.75 6.67 -0.71
N ILE A 88 -3.25 5.44 -0.88
CA ILE A 88 -3.79 4.64 0.22
C ILE A 88 -2.70 4.29 1.24
N LYS A 89 -1.48 3.97 0.79
CA LYS A 89 -0.34 3.70 1.68
C LYS A 89 0.01 4.92 2.53
N SER A 90 0.03 6.13 1.94
CA SER A 90 0.28 7.36 2.69
C SER A 90 -0.79 7.57 3.77
N LEU A 91 -2.07 7.42 3.42
CA LEU A 91 -3.17 7.61 4.37
C LEU A 91 -3.12 6.59 5.52
N ILE A 92 -2.92 5.30 5.23
CA ILE A 92 -2.95 4.25 6.26
C ILE A 92 -1.70 4.21 7.15
N CYS A 93 -0.57 4.77 6.69
CA CYS A 93 0.67 4.80 7.45
C CYS A 93 0.88 6.11 8.19
N ASN A 94 0.63 7.24 7.50
CA ASN A 94 1.04 8.57 7.96
C ASN A 94 -0.15 9.46 8.34
N PHE A 95 -1.39 8.99 8.17
CA PHE A 95 -2.62 9.73 8.48
C PHE A 95 -2.72 11.10 7.79
N ARG A 96 -2.00 11.28 6.67
CA ARG A 96 -2.03 12.49 5.87
C ARG A 96 -1.66 12.17 4.43
N LEU A 97 -1.98 13.08 3.54
CA LEU A 97 -1.54 13.04 2.16
C LEU A 97 -1.22 14.46 1.70
N ASP A 98 -0.01 14.65 1.17
CA ASP A 98 0.33 15.86 0.42
C ASP A 98 0.16 15.55 -1.07
N TYR A 99 -0.53 16.43 -1.83
CA TYR A 99 -0.78 16.19 -3.25
C TYR A 99 0.49 16.34 -4.10
N ALA A 100 1.33 17.34 -3.80
CA ALA A 100 2.47 17.70 -4.64
C ALA A 100 3.47 16.55 -4.91
N PRO A 101 3.82 15.67 -3.94
CA PRO A 101 4.63 14.50 -4.22
C PRO A 101 3.98 13.52 -5.22
N ILE A 102 2.68 13.26 -5.09
CA ILE A 102 1.92 12.37 -5.98
C ILE A 102 1.84 12.98 -7.38
N GLU A 103 1.46 14.25 -7.47
CA GLU A 103 1.39 14.99 -8.73
C GLU A 103 2.73 14.99 -9.47
N LYS A 104 3.83 15.23 -8.75
CA LYS A 104 5.19 15.23 -9.32
C LYS A 104 5.64 13.84 -9.76
N GLN A 105 5.46 12.82 -8.92
CA GLN A 105 5.90 11.45 -9.21
C GLN A 105 5.17 10.88 -10.42
N TRP A 106 3.89 11.19 -10.53
CA TRP A 106 3.01 10.58 -11.51
C TRP A 106 2.64 11.49 -12.67
N ASP A 107 3.10 12.74 -12.72
CA ASP A 107 2.75 13.71 -13.77
C ASP A 107 1.23 13.81 -13.98
N LEU A 108 0.53 14.24 -12.92
CA LEU A 108 -0.93 14.43 -12.91
C LEU A 108 -1.31 15.66 -12.08
N HIS A 109 -2.52 16.19 -12.31
CA HIS A 109 -3.14 17.13 -11.38
C HIS A 109 -4.14 16.40 -10.48
N PHE A 110 -3.96 16.48 -9.17
CA PHE A 110 -4.66 15.64 -8.19
C PHE A 110 -6.17 15.88 -8.20
N ALA A 111 -6.59 17.15 -8.25
CA ALA A 111 -8.00 17.52 -8.23
C ALA A 111 -8.78 17.00 -9.46
N ASP A 112 -8.13 16.95 -10.62
CA ASP A 112 -8.72 16.41 -11.85
C ASP A 112 -8.73 14.88 -11.83
N TYR A 113 -7.60 14.26 -11.47
CA TYR A 113 -7.44 12.81 -11.51
C TYR A 113 -8.35 12.10 -10.50
N PHE A 114 -8.52 12.69 -9.31
CA PHE A 114 -9.33 12.15 -8.21
C PHE A 114 -10.67 12.88 -8.04
N ALA A 115 -11.19 13.55 -9.07
CA ALA A 115 -12.41 14.36 -8.97
C ALA A 115 -13.62 13.57 -8.41
N GLU A 116 -13.80 12.32 -8.86
CA GLU A 116 -14.88 11.46 -8.34
C GLU A 116 -14.61 11.00 -6.90
N ASP A 117 -13.37 10.65 -6.59
CA ASP A 117 -12.96 10.25 -5.23
C ASP A 117 -13.13 11.39 -4.22
N LEU A 118 -12.82 12.63 -4.60
CA LEU A 118 -13.01 13.83 -3.79
C LEU A 118 -14.50 14.11 -3.51
N LYS A 119 -15.40 13.83 -4.47
CA LYS A 119 -16.85 13.92 -4.23
C LYS A 119 -17.31 12.90 -3.20
N LEU A 120 -16.76 11.68 -3.25
CA LEU A 120 -17.04 10.63 -2.26
C LEU A 120 -16.48 10.98 -0.87
N LEU A 121 -15.36 11.70 -0.81
CA LEU A 121 -14.73 12.15 0.44
C LEU A 121 -15.48 13.30 1.12
N ALA A 122 -16.14 14.17 0.35
CA ALA A 122 -16.81 15.37 0.86
C ALA A 122 -17.76 15.15 2.06
N PRO A 123 -18.65 14.13 2.09
CA PRO A 123 -19.46 13.87 3.29
C PRO A 123 -18.60 13.49 4.52
N LEU A 124 -17.52 12.72 4.35
CA LEU A 124 -16.63 12.33 5.45
C LEU A 124 -15.90 13.56 6.02
N ALA A 125 -15.47 14.48 5.15
CA ALA A 125 -14.88 15.75 5.57
C ALA A 125 -15.88 16.63 6.34
N LYS A 126 -17.15 16.67 5.91
CA LYS A 126 -18.22 17.40 6.63
C LYS A 126 -18.49 16.82 8.02
N ASP A 127 -18.35 15.51 8.17
CA ASP A 127 -18.46 14.82 9.46
C ASP A 127 -17.21 15.00 10.34
N GLY A 128 -16.17 15.69 9.85
CA GLY A 128 -14.93 15.96 10.59
C GLY A 128 -13.99 14.76 10.69
N LEU A 129 -14.12 13.76 9.80
CA LEU A 129 -13.21 12.60 9.77
C LEU A 129 -11.84 12.94 9.15
N VAL A 130 -11.81 13.99 8.32
CA VAL A 130 -10.63 14.44 7.58
C VAL A 130 -10.74 15.94 7.31
N ASP A 131 -9.64 16.65 7.48
CA ASP A 131 -9.49 18.04 7.04
C ASP A 131 -8.93 18.04 5.61
N VAL A 132 -9.64 18.70 4.69
CA VAL A 132 -9.26 18.75 3.27
C VAL A 132 -8.97 20.18 2.85
N ASP A 133 -7.83 20.41 2.21
CA ASP A 133 -7.50 21.66 1.56
C ASP A 133 -6.98 21.45 0.13
N GLU A 134 -6.59 22.55 -0.53
CA GLU A 134 -6.08 22.53 -1.92
C GLU A 134 -4.71 21.84 -2.06
N LYS A 135 -4.05 21.50 -0.95
CA LYS A 135 -2.69 20.94 -0.91
C LYS A 135 -2.65 19.51 -0.39
N GLY A 136 -3.68 19.06 0.33
CA GLY A 136 -3.67 17.74 0.95
C GLY A 136 -4.86 17.37 1.82
N PHE A 137 -4.69 16.25 2.51
CA PHE A 137 -5.58 15.69 3.53
C PHE A 137 -4.86 15.59 4.88
N ARG A 138 -5.56 15.84 5.98
CA ARG A 138 -5.10 15.62 7.36
C ARG A 138 -6.15 14.98 8.25
#